data_AF-A0A522UQF7-F1
#
_entry.id   AF-A0A522UQF7-F1
#
_cell.length_a   1.000
_cell.length_b   1.000
_cell.length_c   1.000
_cell.angle_alpha   90.00
_cell.angle_beta   90.00
_cell.angle_gamma   90.00
#
_symmetry.space_group_name_H-M   'P 1'
#
loop_
_entity.id
_entity.type
_entity.pdbx_description
1 polymer ?
#
loop_
_entity_poly.entity_id
_entity_poly.type
_entity_poly.pdbx_seq_one_letter_code
_entity_poly.pdbx_strand_id
1 'polypeptide(L)'
;MVNNIDEFLHYLKINGTAEKTLKDYSRFLKNINKVKSLEKWDKTDVNRYIMDKQNECLIQTVEISKVKLKRFFTWAGKSELVSHLNINMPVAFLA
;
A
#
# COMPACT_ATOMS: atom_id res chain seq x y z
N MET A 1 -8.63 -18.85 -9.19
CA MET A 1 -8.26 -17.45 -9.51
C MET A 1 -7.18 -17.08 -8.52
N VAL A 2 -5.93 -16.96 -8.96
CA VAL A 2 -4.83 -16.66 -8.05
C VAL A 2 -4.97 -15.20 -7.64
N ASN A 3 -5.01 -14.95 -6.33
CA ASN A 3 -5.15 -13.61 -5.79
C ASN A 3 -3.76 -12.97 -5.81
N ASN A 4 -3.57 -11.86 -6.53
CA ASN A 4 -2.27 -11.17 -6.64
C ASN A 4 -1.66 -10.82 -5.27
N ILE A 5 -2.47 -10.72 -4.22
CA ILE A 5 -1.99 -10.57 -2.84
C ILE A 5 -1.28 -11.84 -2.35
N ASP A 6 -1.83 -13.02 -2.59
CA ASP A 6 -1.23 -14.28 -2.11
C ASP A 6 0.06 -14.61 -2.89
N GLU A 7 0.14 -14.29 -4.18
CA GLU A 7 1.39 -14.35 -4.97
C GLU A 7 2.45 -13.39 -4.42
N PHE A 8 2.08 -12.15 -4.12
CA PHE A 8 2.99 -11.19 -3.52
C PHE A 8 3.51 -11.66 -2.15
N LEU A 9 2.64 -12.24 -1.31
CA LEU A 9 3.04 -12.79 -0.02
C LEU A 9 4.00 -13.98 -0.18
N HIS A 10 3.77 -14.82 -1.19
CA HIS A 10 4.69 -15.90 -1.54
C HIS A 10 6.04 -15.34 -2.01
N TYR A 11 6.04 -14.33 -2.87
CA TYR A 11 7.25 -13.60 -3.29
C TYR A 11 8.01 -13.03 -2.09
N LEU A 12 7.33 -12.40 -1.13
CA LEU A 12 8.00 -11.90 0.08
C LEU A 12 8.61 -13.01 0.93
N LYS A 13 7.92 -14.16 1.04
CA LYS A 13 8.37 -15.32 1.80
C LYS A 13 9.64 -15.93 1.21
N ILE A 14 9.71 -16.13 -0.11
CA ILE A 14 10.90 -16.67 -0.77
C ILE A 14 12.11 -15.72 -0.66
N ASN A 15 11.86 -14.42 -0.52
CA ASN A 15 12.89 -13.39 -0.33
C ASN A 15 13.30 -13.17 1.14
N GLY A 16 12.98 -14.11 2.04
CA GLY A 16 13.42 -14.07 3.44
C GLY A 16 12.71 -13.04 4.31
N THR A 17 11.51 -12.59 3.94
CA THR A 17 10.72 -11.70 4.81
C THR A 17 10.22 -12.46 6.06
N ALA A 18 10.41 -11.88 7.24
CA ALA A 18 9.98 -12.48 8.50
C ALA A 18 8.48 -12.79 8.54
N GLU A 19 8.09 -13.89 9.19
CA GLU A 19 6.70 -14.35 9.23
C GLU A 19 5.74 -13.32 9.85
N LYS A 20 6.18 -12.61 10.89
CA LYS A 20 5.42 -11.50 11.50
C LYS A 20 5.12 -10.42 10.46
N THR A 21 6.12 -10.03 9.68
CA THR A 21 5.98 -9.02 8.62
C THR A 21 5.06 -9.52 7.50
N LEU A 22 5.11 -10.80 7.14
CA LEU A 22 4.18 -11.41 6.16
C LEU A 22 2.73 -11.35 6.66
N LYS A 23 2.47 -11.66 7.94
CA LYS A 23 1.14 -11.55 8.55
C LYS A 23 0.64 -10.11 8.54
N ASP A 24 1.51 -9.16 8.86
CA ASP A 24 1.18 -7.73 8.83
C ASP A 24 0.88 -7.22 7.42
N TYR A 25 1.61 -7.68 6.41
CA TYR A 25 1.32 -7.39 4.99
C TYR A 25 0.00 -8.02 4.55
N SER A 26 -0.24 -9.28 4.90
CA SER A 26 -1.45 -10.01 4.53
C SER A 26 -2.70 -9.33 5.09
N ARG A 27 -2.69 -9.00 6.40
CA ARG A 27 -3.80 -8.29 7.04
C ARG A 27 -4.05 -6.93 6.41
N PHE A 28 -2.98 -6.18 6.15
CA PHE A 28 -3.05 -4.85 5.54
C PHE A 28 -3.66 -4.90 4.13
N LEU A 29 -3.06 -5.69 3.23
CA LEU A 29 -3.48 -5.79 1.83
C LEU A 29 -4.89 -6.36 1.69
N LYS A 30 -5.25 -7.39 2.48
CA LYS A 30 -6.59 -7.96 2.45
C LYS A 30 -7.65 -6.98 2.94
N ASN A 31 -7.35 -6.15 3.94
CA ASN A 31 -8.31 -5.16 4.43
C ASN A 31 -8.59 -4.05 3.40
N ILE A 32 -7.56 -3.51 2.75
CA ILE A 32 -7.77 -2.47 1.73
C ILE A 32 -8.42 -3.03 0.46
N ASN A 33 -8.12 -4.28 0.11
CA ASN A 33 -8.70 -4.97 -1.05
C ASN A 33 -10.19 -5.28 -0.90
N LYS A 34 -10.75 -5.26 0.32
CA LYS A 34 -12.20 -5.42 0.56
C LYS A 34 -13.03 -4.26 0.01
N VAL A 35 -12.47 -3.04 0.02
CA VAL A 35 -13.16 -1.84 -0.45
C VAL A 35 -13.12 -1.77 -1.97
N LYS A 36 -11.92 -1.93 -2.54
CA LYS A 36 -11.69 -1.99 -3.99
C LYS A 36 -10.46 -2.85 -4.25
N SER A 37 -10.55 -3.73 -5.25
CA SER A 37 -9.40 -4.58 -5.64
C SER A 37 -8.18 -3.74 -5.98
N LEU A 38 -7.03 -4.02 -5.37
CA LEU A 38 -5.75 -3.34 -5.56
C LEU A 38 -5.28 -3.36 -7.03
N GLU A 39 -5.68 -4.38 -7.78
CA GLU A 39 -5.45 -4.47 -9.23
C GLU A 39 -6.15 -3.35 -10.00
N LYS A 40 -7.26 -2.84 -9.49
CA LYS A 40 -8.05 -1.77 -10.11
C LYS A 40 -7.73 -0.39 -9.56
N TRP A 41 -6.73 -0.28 -8.67
CA TRP A 41 -6.35 1.01 -8.11
C TRP A 41 -5.64 1.88 -9.16
N ASP A 42 -6.03 3.15 -9.16
CA ASP A 42 -5.42 4.26 -9.88
C ASP A 42 -4.86 5.34 -8.90
N LYS A 43 -4.36 6.46 -9.43
CA LYS A 43 -3.80 7.56 -8.63
C LYS A 43 -4.85 8.20 -7.71
N THR A 44 -6.11 8.24 -8.13
CA THR A 44 -7.23 8.79 -7.36
C THR A 44 -7.52 7.92 -6.14
N ASP A 45 -7.50 6.60 -6.32
CA ASP A 45 -7.68 5.65 -5.21
C ASP A 45 -6.57 5.78 -4.17
N VAL A 46 -5.32 5.92 -4.63
CA VAL A 46 -4.17 6.15 -3.74
C VAL A 46 -4.33 7.44 -2.95
N ASN A 47 -4.71 8.54 -3.62
CA ASN A 47 -4.95 9.82 -2.97
C ASN A 47 -6.07 9.74 -1.94
N ARG A 48 -7.20 9.13 -2.31
CA ARG A 48 -8.34 8.94 -1.40
C ARG A 48 -7.93 8.16 -0.17
N TYR A 49 -7.24 7.04 -0.34
CA TYR A 49 -6.75 6.25 0.79
C TYR A 49 -5.83 7.05 1.72
N ILE A 50 -4.90 7.85 1.16
CA ILE A 50 -4.01 8.70 1.96
C ILE A 50 -4.81 9.76 2.72
N MET A 51 -5.74 10.45 2.06
CA MET A 51 -6.59 11.47 2.68
C MET A 51 -7.45 10.88 3.80
N ASP A 52 -8.08 9.71 3.58
CA ASP A 52 -8.87 9.02 4.60
C ASP A 52 -8.03 8.70 5.84
N LYS A 53 -6.80 8.21 5.65
CA LYS A 53 -5.88 7.90 6.76
C LYS A 53 -5.29 9.12 7.45
N GLN A 54 -5.14 10.23 6.75
CA GLN A 54 -4.77 11.52 7.35
C GLN A 54 -5.92 12.09 8.19
N ASN A 55 -7.17 11.98 7.71
CA ASN A 55 -8.36 12.41 8.42
C ASN A 55 -8.61 11.61 9.70
N GLU A 56 -8.14 10.36 9.76
CA GLU A 56 -8.15 9.54 10.98
C GLU A 56 -7.05 9.95 12.01
N CYS A 57 -6.27 11.01 11.76
CA CYS A 57 -5.09 11.44 12.56
C CYS A 57 -3.99 10.36 12.68
N LEU A 58 -3.97 9.38 11.78
CA LEU A 58 -3.04 8.26 11.81
C LEU A 58 -1.80 8.53 10.93
N ILE A 59 -1.13 9.66 11.13
CA ILE A 59 -0.02 10.13 10.26
C ILE A 59 1.13 9.12 10.15
N GLN A 60 1.55 8.50 11.27
CA GLN A 60 2.58 7.43 11.22
C GLN A 60 2.08 6.20 10.44
N THR A 61 0.79 5.90 10.52
CA THR A 61 0.16 4.80 9.77
C THR A 61 0.08 5.11 8.28
N VAL A 62 -0.04 6.38 7.88
CA VAL A 62 0.00 6.82 6.47
C VAL A 62 1.35 6.47 5.85
N GLU A 63 2.45 6.84 6.49
CA GLU A 63 3.80 6.58 5.96
C GLU A 63 4.11 5.07 5.89
N ILE A 64 3.75 4.32 6.93
CA ILE A 64 3.88 2.86 6.91
C ILE A 64 3.02 2.24 5.81
N SER A 65 1.80 2.76 5.58
CA SER A 65 0.92 2.29 4.51
C SER A 65 1.50 2.60 3.13
N LYS A 66 2.07 3.79 2.92
CA LYS A 66 2.73 4.18 1.67
C LYS A 66 3.89 3.23 1.35
N VAL A 67 4.74 2.91 2.32
CA VAL A 67 5.85 1.96 2.14
C VAL A 67 5.33 0.58 1.71
N LYS A 68 4.29 0.07 2.38
CA LYS A 68 3.69 -1.24 2.05
C LYS A 68 3.06 -1.25 0.65
N LEU A 69 2.29 -0.21 0.31
CA LEU A 69 1.67 -0.05 -1.01
C LEU A 69 2.72 0.09 -2.11
N LYS A 70 3.77 0.87 -1.88
CA LYS A 70 4.88 1.05 -2.82
C LYS A 70 5.55 -0.28 -3.14
N ARG A 71 5.85 -1.09 -2.13
CA ARG A 71 6.45 -2.41 -2.33
C ARG A 71 5.54 -3.34 -3.13
N PHE A 72 4.24 -3.35 -2.83
CA PHE A 72 3.26 -4.15 -3.58
C PHE A 72 3.15 -3.69 -5.05
N PHE A 73 2.98 -2.40 -5.30
CA PHE A 73 2.87 -1.87 -6.67
C PHE A 73 4.16 -1.96 -7.48
N THR A 74 5.32 -1.94 -6.82
CA THR A 74 6.61 -2.21 -7.47
C THR A 74 6.66 -3.65 -7.97
N TRP A 75 6.26 -4.61 -7.11
CA TRP A 75 6.18 -6.02 -7.51
C TRP A 75 5.14 -6.25 -8.62
N ALA A 76 3.99 -5.58 -8.54
CA ALA A 76 2.92 -5.68 -9.53
C ALA A 76 3.19 -4.90 -10.85
N GLY A 77 4.36 -4.28 -11.01
CA GLY A 77 4.72 -3.53 -12.23
C GLY A 77 3.98 -2.21 -12.43
N LYS A 78 3.31 -1.68 -11.42
CA LYS A 78 2.54 -0.41 -11.48
C LYS A 78 3.43 0.80 -11.17
N SER A 79 4.42 1.06 -12.03
CA SER A 79 5.42 2.14 -11.86
C SER A 79 4.79 3.52 -11.66
N GLU A 80 3.67 3.80 -12.33
CA GLU A 80 2.94 5.07 -12.17
C GLU A 80 2.44 5.32 -10.75
N LEU A 81 1.94 4.29 -10.07
CA LEU A 81 1.48 4.38 -8.68
C LEU A 81 2.66 4.47 -7.72
N VAL A 82 3.77 3.79 -8.03
CA VAL A 82 5.01 3.86 -7.25
C VAL A 82 5.57 5.28 -7.24
N SER A 83 5.61 5.94 -8.40
CA SER A 83 6.04 7.34 -8.52
C SER A 83 5.11 8.29 -7.77
N HIS A 84 3.80 8.05 -7.85
CA HIS A 84 2.79 8.84 -7.16
C HIS A 84 2.89 8.74 -5.63
N LEU A 85 3.17 7.55 -5.10
CA LEU A 85 3.40 7.32 -3.67
C LEU A 85 4.71 7.93 -3.14
N ASN A 86 5.62 8.32 -4.03
CA ASN A 86 6.91 8.90 -3.70
C ASN A 86 6.84 10.42 -3.48
N ILE A 87 5.72 11.06 -3.82
CA ILE A 87 5.51 12.48 -3.62
C ILE A 87 5.35 12.71 -2.11
N ASN A 88 6.38 13.27 -1.47
CA ASN A 88 6.24 13.90 -0.15
C ASN A 88 5.14 14.95 -0.28
N MET A 89 4.00 14.74 0.38
CA MET A 89 3.01 15.80 0.57
C MET A 89 3.74 16.99 1.21
N PRO A 90 3.76 18.16 0.57
CA PRO A 90 4.44 19.31 1.15
C PRO A 90 3.76 19.66 2.48
N VAL A 91 4.59 20.01 3.47
CA VAL A 91 4.20 20.50 4.81
C VAL A 91 3.28 21.74 4.74
N ALA A 92 3.10 22.33 3.55
CA ALA A 92 2.30 23.53 3.29
C ALA A 92 0.78 23.40 3.52
N PHE A 93 0.26 22.23 3.90
CA PHE A 93 -1.16 22.05 4.28
C PHE A 93 -1.38 21.90 5.80
N LEU A 94 -0.36 22.22 6.62
CA LEU A 94 -0.47 22.29 8.09
C LEU A 94 -0.35 23.75 8.58
N ALA A 95 -1.05 24.68 7.92
CA ALA A 95 -1.29 26.02 8.45
C ALA A 95 -2.54 26.03 9.32
#